data_AF-A0A1J3I2J0-F1
#
_entry.id   AF-A0A1J3I2J0-F1
#
_cell.length_a   1.000
_cell.length_b   1.000
_cell.length_c   1.000
_cell.angle_alpha   90.00
_cell.angle_beta   90.00
_cell.angle_gamma   90.00
#
_symmetry.space_group_name_H-M   'P 1'
#
loop_
_entity.id
_entity.type
_entity.pdbx_description
1 polymer ?
#
loop_
_entity_poly.entity_id
_entity_poly.type
_entity_poly.pdbx_seq_one_letter_code
_entity_poly.pdbx_strand_id
1 'polypeptide(L)'
;NNFMVPYPKDVSTLFASTPLLATDPSRGEYFIDVQSIKIGGNSIPVENKLGTKISTMDPYTVLHTSTYKALVLAFSKKAKMAKAPAVKPFGSCFSSIGLGNTMTGSGVPVIELVLGGGAKWRIYGSNSLVKVSKDVVCLGFVDGGVYLKTAMV
;
A
#
# COMPACT_ATOMS: atom_id res chain seq x y z
N ASN A 1 8.30 15.13 -34.68
CA ASN A 1 7.00 14.50 -34.36
C ASN A 1 7.17 12.99 -34.26
N ASN A 2 7.27 12.44 -33.04
CA ASN A 2 7.18 10.99 -32.83
C ASN A 2 5.71 10.64 -32.56
N PHE A 3 4.99 10.23 -33.60
CA PHE A 3 3.68 9.60 -33.44
C PHE A 3 3.88 8.20 -32.85
N MET A 4 3.40 7.98 -31.63
CA MET A 4 3.33 6.65 -31.04
C MET A 4 2.15 5.92 -31.66
N VAL A 5 2.44 4.91 -32.48
CA VAL A 5 1.43 4.08 -33.17
C VAL A 5 0.61 3.33 -32.11
N PRO A 6 -0.73 3.21 -32.23
CA PRO A 6 -1.56 2.50 -31.25
C PRO A 6 -1.08 1.06 -31.06
N TYR A 7 -1.01 0.61 -29.80
CA TYR A 7 -0.62 -0.76 -29.48
C TYR A 7 -1.68 -1.74 -30.02
N PRO A 8 -1.33 -2.68 -30.91
CA PRO A 8 -2.31 -3.44 -31.69
C PRO A 8 -2.95 -4.60 -30.93
N LYS A 9 -2.53 -4.89 -29.70
CA LYS A 9 -3.07 -5.98 -28.89
C LYS A 9 -3.97 -5.44 -27.79
N ASP A 10 -4.98 -6.23 -27.42
CA ASP A 10 -5.84 -5.90 -26.28
C ASP A 10 -5.01 -5.83 -24.99
N VAL A 11 -4.79 -4.61 -24.50
CA VAL A 11 -4.04 -4.34 -23.28
C VAL A 11 -4.74 -4.89 -22.03
N SER A 12 -6.05 -5.19 -22.10
CA SER A 12 -6.79 -5.80 -20.99
C SER A 12 -6.16 -7.11 -20.52
N THR A 13 -5.58 -7.86 -21.48
CA THR A 13 -4.91 -9.15 -21.26
C THR A 13 -3.61 -9.05 -20.47
N LEU A 14 -3.06 -7.85 -20.31
CA LEU A 14 -1.84 -7.60 -19.53
C LEU A 14 -2.11 -7.35 -18.05
N PHE A 15 -3.37 -7.10 -17.66
CA PHE A 15 -3.72 -6.78 -16.28
C PHE A 15 -4.07 -8.03 -15.48
N ALA A 16 -3.61 -8.05 -14.23
CA ALA A 16 -4.19 -8.93 -13.22
C ALA A 16 -5.53 -8.35 -12.76
N SER A 17 -6.51 -9.21 -12.48
CA SER A 17 -7.83 -8.81 -12.03
C SER A 17 -8.20 -9.47 -10.70
N THR A 18 -9.08 -8.82 -9.96
CA THR A 18 -9.76 -9.37 -8.79
C THR A 18 -11.24 -8.98 -8.89
N PRO A 19 -12.18 -9.81 -8.42
CA PRO A 19 -13.58 -9.43 -8.37
C PRO A 19 -13.80 -8.20 -7.48
N LEU A 20 -14.67 -7.30 -7.92
CA LEU A 20 -15.26 -6.32 -7.02
C LEU A 20 -16.24 -7.01 -6.08
N LEU A 21 -16.21 -6.67 -4.81
CA LEU A 21 -17.18 -7.16 -3.84
C LEU A 21 -18.51 -6.46 -4.05
N ALA A 22 -19.59 -7.25 -4.05
CA ALA A 22 -20.95 -6.73 -4.13
C ALA A 22 -21.20 -5.81 -2.92
N THR A 23 -21.43 -4.53 -3.21
CA THR A 23 -21.81 -3.52 -2.23
C THR A 23 -23.08 -2.83 -2.67
N ASP A 24 -23.69 -2.09 -1.75
CA ASP A 24 -24.87 -1.28 -2.05
C ASP A 24 -24.55 -0.29 -3.18
N PRO A 25 -25.15 -0.45 -4.39
CA PRO A 25 -24.84 0.39 -5.55
C PRO A 25 -25.12 1.87 -5.32
N SER A 26 -26.01 2.21 -4.37
CA SER A 26 -26.35 3.60 -4.03
C SER A 26 -25.21 4.37 -3.37
N ARG A 27 -24.18 3.67 -2.86
CA ARG A 27 -23.03 4.29 -2.20
C ARG A 27 -21.90 4.70 -3.15
N GLY A 28 -21.85 4.13 -4.35
CA GLY A 28 -20.79 4.43 -5.33
C GLY A 28 -19.38 4.08 -4.85
N GLU A 29 -19.25 3.16 -3.88
CA GLU A 29 -17.96 2.75 -3.30
C GLU A 29 -17.47 1.46 -3.96
N TYR A 30 -16.15 1.33 -4.13
CA TYR A 30 -15.53 0.14 -4.72
C TYR A 30 -14.77 -0.64 -3.66
N PHE A 31 -15.07 -1.93 -3.56
CA PHE A 31 -14.44 -2.82 -2.60
C PHE A 31 -13.80 -4.02 -3.27
N ILE A 32 -12.64 -4.43 -2.74
CA ILE A 32 -11.90 -5.63 -3.15
C ILE A 32 -11.61 -6.51 -1.94
N ASP A 33 -11.47 -7.81 -2.17
CA ASP A 33 -11.07 -8.77 -1.14
C ASP A 33 -9.54 -8.78 -1.01
N VAL A 34 -9.01 -8.18 0.06
CA VAL A 34 -7.59 -8.29 0.44
C VAL A 34 -7.49 -9.28 1.58
N GLN A 35 -6.85 -10.41 1.35
CA GLN A 35 -6.76 -11.51 2.30
C GLN A 35 -5.56 -11.36 3.25
N SER A 36 -4.44 -10.87 2.72
CA SER A 36 -3.24 -10.65 3.52
C SER A 36 -2.32 -9.60 2.91
N ILE A 37 -1.49 -8.99 3.76
CA ILE A 37 -0.39 -8.11 3.35
C ILE A 37 0.92 -8.86 3.55
N LYS A 38 1.75 -8.95 2.50
CA LYS A 38 3.05 -9.61 2.55
C LYS A 38 4.19 -8.61 2.44
N ILE A 39 5.16 -8.72 3.34
CA ILE A 39 6.36 -7.88 3.34
C ILE A 39 7.58 -8.75 3.62
N GLY A 40 8.44 -8.89 2.61
CA GLY A 40 9.73 -9.56 2.77
C GLY A 40 9.66 -11.01 3.29
N GLY A 41 8.58 -11.73 2.98
CA GLY A 41 8.32 -13.11 3.41
C GLY A 41 7.36 -13.22 4.61
N ASN A 42 7.12 -12.15 5.36
CA ASN A 42 6.13 -12.13 6.44
C ASN A 42 4.73 -11.90 5.87
N SER A 43 3.74 -12.65 6.34
CA SER A 43 2.34 -12.53 5.93
C SER A 43 1.50 -12.03 7.10
N ILE A 44 0.83 -10.90 6.93
CA ILE A 44 -0.06 -10.28 7.91
C ILE A 44 -1.49 -10.56 7.43
N PRO A 45 -2.29 -11.39 8.12
CA PRO A 45 -3.68 -11.62 7.75
C PRO A 45 -4.47 -10.31 7.89
N VAL A 46 -5.39 -10.08 6.95
CA VAL A 46 -6.33 -8.96 7.01
C VAL A 46 -7.68 -9.52 7.43
N GLU A 47 -8.05 -9.30 8.68
CA GLU A 47 -9.31 -9.77 9.24
C GLU A 47 -10.42 -8.75 8.95
N ASN A 48 -11.25 -8.97 7.91
CA ASN A 48 -12.50 -8.19 7.79
C ASN A 48 -13.54 -8.87 6.89
N LYS A 49 -14.82 -8.69 7.26
CA LYS A 49 -16.01 -9.12 6.52
C LYS A 49 -16.46 -8.13 5.43
N LEU A 50 -16.08 -6.86 5.51
CA LEU A 50 -16.52 -5.78 4.60
C LEU A 50 -15.57 -5.50 3.44
N GLY A 51 -14.38 -6.13 3.43
CA GLY A 51 -13.36 -5.92 2.39
C GLY A 51 -12.54 -4.63 2.57
N THR A 52 -11.80 -4.31 1.51
CA THR A 52 -10.93 -3.13 1.37
C THR A 52 -11.56 -2.15 0.41
N LYS A 53 -11.75 -0.89 0.82
CA LYS A 53 -12.25 0.17 -0.06
C LYS A 53 -11.12 0.71 -0.94
N ILE A 54 -11.44 1.13 -2.16
CA ILE A 54 -10.56 1.96 -2.98
C ILE A 54 -11.08 3.40 -2.90
N SER A 55 -10.22 4.34 -2.51
CA SER A 55 -10.57 5.76 -2.35
C SER A 55 -9.60 6.68 -3.08
N THR A 56 -10.14 7.73 -3.69
CA THR A 56 -9.37 8.89 -4.20
C THR A 56 -9.52 10.12 -3.31
N MET A 57 -10.42 10.06 -2.32
CA MET A 57 -10.63 11.13 -1.34
C MET A 57 -9.65 11.04 -0.18
N ASP A 58 -9.11 9.85 0.08
CA ASP A 58 -8.11 9.58 1.10
C ASP A 58 -6.71 9.57 0.45
N PRO A 59 -5.82 10.52 0.78
CA PRO A 59 -4.53 10.67 0.09
C PRO A 59 -3.51 9.57 0.43
N TYR A 60 -3.74 8.83 1.51
CA TYR A 60 -2.87 7.76 2.00
C TYR A 60 -3.73 6.60 2.47
N THR A 61 -3.16 5.39 2.40
CA THR A 61 -3.85 4.19 2.85
C THR A 61 -4.08 4.24 4.35
N VAL A 62 -5.33 4.06 4.76
CA VAL A 62 -5.72 4.04 6.17
C VAL A 62 -5.95 2.61 6.60
N LEU A 63 -5.29 2.18 7.67
CA LEU A 63 -5.35 0.81 8.19
C LEU A 63 -5.97 0.77 9.58
N HIS A 64 -6.75 -0.29 9.85
CA HIS A 64 -7.15 -0.61 11.22
C HIS A 64 -5.89 -0.77 12.11
N THR A 65 -5.95 -0.31 13.36
CA THR A 65 -4.78 -0.19 14.25
C THR A 65 -3.97 -1.48 14.39
N SER A 66 -4.60 -2.66 14.45
CA SER A 66 -3.88 -3.94 14.53
C SER A 66 -3.03 -4.22 13.29
N THR A 67 -3.63 -4.07 12.10
CA THR A 67 -2.97 -4.22 10.80
C THR A 67 -1.88 -3.18 10.60
N TYR A 68 -2.15 -1.92 10.98
CA TYR A 68 -1.18 -0.83 10.93
C TYR A 68 0.09 -1.16 11.71
N LYS A 69 -0.06 -1.55 12.98
CA LYS A 69 1.07 -1.90 13.86
C LYS A 69 1.87 -3.07 13.31
N ALA A 70 1.19 -4.12 12.83
CA ALA A 70 1.84 -5.29 12.24
C ALA A 70 2.64 -4.91 10.98
N LEU A 71 2.06 -4.07 10.12
CA LEU A 71 2.69 -3.59 8.88
C LEU A 71 3.94 -2.75 9.18
N VAL A 72 3.83 -1.76 10.07
CA VAL A 72 4.96 -0.91 10.47
C VAL A 72 6.10 -1.73 11.05
N LEU A 73 5.79 -2.71 11.91
CA LEU A 73 6.79 -3.61 12.51
C LEU A 73 7.50 -4.45 11.45
N ALA A 74 6.74 -5.12 10.58
CA ALA A 74 7.28 -5.98 9.53
C ALA A 74 8.12 -5.18 8.52
N PHE A 75 7.62 -4.01 8.10
CA PHE A 75 8.33 -3.11 7.19
C PHE A 75 9.63 -2.61 7.80
N SER A 76 9.59 -2.06 9.02
CA SER A 76 10.78 -1.54 9.71
C SER A 76 11.86 -2.60 9.89
N LYS A 77 11.46 -3.84 10.25
CA LYS A 77 12.39 -4.97 10.38
C LYS A 77 13.08 -5.31 9.06
N LYS A 78 12.38 -5.17 7.93
CA LYS A 78 12.91 -5.52 6.61
C LYS A 78 13.68 -4.37 5.94
N ALA A 79 13.26 -3.13 6.14
CA ALA A 79 13.80 -1.96 5.43
C ALA A 79 15.26 -1.65 5.78
N LYS A 80 15.74 -2.07 6.97
CA LYS A 80 17.10 -1.79 7.45
C LYS A 80 17.49 -0.29 7.38
N MET A 81 16.50 0.60 7.39
CA MET A 81 16.69 2.05 7.39
C MET A 81 16.77 2.58 8.82
N ALA A 82 17.57 3.64 9.03
CA ALA A 82 17.61 4.33 10.32
C ALA A 82 16.26 5.02 10.58
N LYS A 83 15.70 4.85 11.78
CA LYS A 83 14.46 5.54 12.18
C LYS A 83 14.70 7.04 12.31
N ALA A 84 13.65 7.81 11.98
CA ALA A 84 13.58 9.26 12.20
C ALA A 84 12.33 9.58 13.03
N PRO A 85 12.25 10.77 13.66
CA PRO A 85 11.03 11.23 14.32
C PRO A 85 9.83 11.16 13.38
N ALA A 86 8.69 10.73 13.91
CA ALA A 86 7.44 10.65 13.16
C ALA A 86 6.95 12.06 12.77
N VAL A 87 6.40 12.20 11.56
CA VAL A 87 5.85 13.45 11.04
C VAL A 87 4.39 13.21 10.71
N LYS A 88 3.49 13.92 11.39
CA LYS A 88 2.04 13.77 11.16
C LYS A 88 1.69 14.01 9.67
N PRO A 89 0.76 13.22 9.08
CA PRO A 89 -0.07 12.20 9.74
C PRO A 89 0.61 10.83 9.90
N PHE A 90 1.88 10.68 9.51
CA PHE A 90 2.58 9.39 9.51
C PHE A 90 3.14 9.04 10.89
N GLY A 91 2.99 7.77 11.28
CA GLY A 91 3.54 7.24 12.54
C GLY A 91 4.90 6.54 12.41
N SER A 92 5.42 6.34 11.19
CA SER A 92 6.70 5.65 10.97
C SER A 92 7.52 6.35 9.89
N CYS A 93 8.64 6.94 10.30
CA CYS A 93 9.55 7.66 9.42
C CYS A 93 11.00 7.19 9.57
N PHE A 94 11.78 7.42 8.53
CA PHE A 94 13.14 6.92 8.36
C PHE A 94 14.03 7.99 7.74
N SER A 95 15.32 7.94 8.05
CA SER A 95 16.32 8.73 7.36
C SER A 95 16.40 8.33 5.90
N SER A 96 16.39 9.31 5.00
CA SER A 96 16.61 9.11 3.56
C SER A 96 18.06 9.29 3.13
N ILE A 97 18.97 9.56 4.09
CA ILE A 97 20.40 9.75 3.81
C ILE A 97 20.99 8.45 3.27
N GLY A 98 21.66 8.54 2.12
CA GLY A 98 22.32 7.39 1.48
C GLY A 98 21.39 6.46 0.68
N LEU A 99 20.07 6.73 0.63
CA LEU A 99 19.15 5.92 -0.17
C LEU A 99 19.22 6.22 -1.68
N GLY A 100 19.49 7.47 -2.08
CA GLY A 100 19.65 7.85 -3.50
C GLY A 100 18.56 7.27 -4.42
N ASN A 101 18.97 6.65 -5.53
CA ASN A 101 18.06 6.00 -6.50
C ASN A 101 17.52 4.63 -6.03
N THR A 102 17.98 4.10 -4.90
CA THR A 102 17.51 2.78 -4.39
C THR A 102 16.14 2.86 -3.72
N MET A 103 15.67 4.08 -3.45
CA MET A 103 14.39 4.38 -2.78
C MET A 103 13.16 3.94 -3.60
N THR A 104 13.29 3.84 -4.92
CA THR A 104 12.24 3.36 -5.82
C THR A 104 12.41 1.89 -6.21
N GLY A 105 13.46 1.23 -5.72
CA GLY A 105 13.90 -0.10 -6.17
C GLY A 105 14.28 -1.05 -5.03
N SER A 106 15.43 -1.72 -5.16
CA SER A 106 15.89 -2.82 -4.28
C SER A 106 16.22 -2.42 -2.83
N GLY A 107 16.28 -1.12 -2.51
CA GLY A 107 16.61 -0.63 -1.17
C GLY A 107 15.44 -0.65 -0.20
N VAL A 108 14.21 -0.84 -0.70
CA VAL A 108 12.97 -0.72 0.11
C VAL A 108 12.14 -2.00 0.00
N PRO A 109 11.55 -2.50 1.09
CA PRO A 109 10.69 -3.68 1.04
C PRO A 109 9.48 -3.44 0.14
N VAL A 110 9.24 -4.36 -0.80
CA VAL A 110 7.98 -4.42 -1.54
C VAL A 110 6.88 -4.92 -0.62
N ILE A 111 5.75 -4.22 -0.62
CA ILE A 111 4.52 -4.62 0.09
C ILE A 111 3.60 -5.25 -0.97
N GLU A 112 3.10 -6.45 -0.71
CA GLU A 112 2.16 -7.12 -1.61
C GLU A 112 0.80 -7.30 -0.93
N LEU A 113 -0.27 -6.79 -1.51
CA LEU A 113 -1.64 -7.15 -1.13
C LEU A 113 -2.02 -8.43 -1.87
N VAL A 114 -2.35 -9.49 -1.14
CA VAL A 114 -2.83 -10.76 -1.72
C VAL A 114 -4.35 -10.68 -1.82
N LEU A 115 -4.86 -10.77 -3.05
CA LEU A 115 -6.27 -10.53 -3.35
C LEU A 115 -7.06 -11.83 -3.47
N GLY A 116 -8.37 -11.75 -3.20
CA GLY A 116 -9.33 -12.78 -3.58
C GLY A 116 -9.25 -13.06 -5.08
N GLY A 117 -9.08 -14.32 -5.45
CA GLY A 117 -8.80 -14.73 -6.85
C GLY A 117 -7.31 -14.88 -7.20
N GLY A 118 -6.39 -14.68 -6.25
CA GLY A 118 -4.99 -15.06 -6.39
C GLY A 118 -4.06 -13.99 -6.98
N ALA A 119 -4.61 -12.87 -7.45
CA ALA A 119 -3.83 -11.72 -7.89
C ALA A 119 -3.04 -11.09 -6.72
N LYS A 120 -1.93 -10.42 -7.05
CA LYS A 120 -1.11 -9.69 -6.10
C LYS A 120 -0.95 -8.24 -6.54
N TRP A 121 -1.36 -7.31 -5.70
CA TRP A 121 -1.08 -5.89 -5.91
C TRP A 121 0.24 -5.55 -5.24
N ARG A 122 1.27 -5.23 -6.03
CA ARG A 122 2.59 -4.85 -5.54
C ARG A 122 2.69 -3.34 -5.34
N ILE A 123 3.13 -2.93 -4.16
CA ILE A 123 3.35 -1.55 -3.76
C ILE A 123 4.85 -1.39 -3.52
N TYR A 124 5.50 -0.60 -4.39
CA TYR A 124 6.94 -0.37 -4.37
C TYR A 124 7.29 0.85 -3.52
N GLY A 125 8.58 1.07 -3.24
CA GLY A 125 9.04 2.22 -2.44
C GLY A 125 8.58 3.58 -2.99
N SER A 126 8.44 3.72 -4.30
CA SER A 126 7.88 4.91 -4.95
C SER A 126 6.41 5.17 -4.61
N ASN A 127 5.67 4.14 -4.20
CA ASN A 127 4.28 4.23 -3.77
C ASN A 127 4.16 4.30 -2.23
N SER A 128 4.99 3.53 -1.52
CA SER A 128 4.87 3.33 -0.08
C SER A 128 5.66 4.34 0.76
N LEU A 129 6.61 5.09 0.19
CA LEU A 129 7.38 6.10 0.92
C LEU A 129 7.05 7.52 0.45
N VAL A 130 6.77 8.39 1.42
CA VAL A 130 6.46 9.80 1.22
C VAL A 130 7.65 10.62 1.69
N LYS A 131 8.24 11.42 0.80
CA LYS A 131 9.29 12.37 1.17
C LYS A 131 8.68 13.56 1.91
N VAL A 132 9.03 13.72 3.19
CA VAL A 132 8.50 14.79 4.05
C VAL A 132 9.51 15.91 4.29
N SER A 133 10.80 15.64 4.08
CA SER A 133 11.86 16.65 4.08
C SER A 133 13.04 16.22 3.21
N LYS A 134 14.14 16.97 3.24
CA LYS A 134 15.38 16.64 2.51
C LYS A 134 15.90 15.25 2.87
N ASP A 135 15.89 14.91 4.16
CA ASP A 135 16.58 13.76 4.73
C ASP A 135 15.63 12.79 5.46
N VAL A 136 14.31 12.95 5.29
CA VAL A 136 13.30 12.09 5.93
C VAL A 136 12.24 11.64 4.93
N VAL A 137 11.95 10.34 4.97
CA VAL A 137 10.81 9.70 4.32
C VAL A 137 9.93 9.00 5.34
N CYS A 138 8.63 8.95 5.09
CA CYS A 138 7.66 8.28 5.95
C CYS A 138 6.91 7.19 5.19
N LEU A 139 6.54 6.13 5.90
CA LEU A 139 5.67 5.09 5.35
C LEU A 139 4.28 5.68 5.12
N GLY A 140 3.79 5.64 3.88
CA GLY A 140 2.53 6.22 3.40
C GLY A 140 1.27 5.48 3.84
N PHE A 141 1.30 4.93 5.05
CA PHE A 141 0.18 4.24 5.70
C PHE A 141 -0.12 4.95 7.02
N VAL A 142 -1.40 5.11 7.33
CA VAL A 142 -1.88 5.86 8.50
C VAL A 142 -2.71 4.95 9.40
N ASP A 143 -2.62 5.15 10.72
CA ASP A 143 -3.46 4.45 11.70
C ASP A 143 -4.86 5.08 11.72
N GLY A 144 -5.86 4.31 11.27
CA GLY A 144 -7.28 4.72 11.24
C GLY A 144 -8.02 4.52 12.56
N GLY A 145 -7.36 3.95 13.58
CA GLY A 145 -7.99 3.64 14.86
C GLY A 145 -8.73 2.30 14.88
N VAL A 146 -9.18 1.93 16.08
CA VAL A 146 -9.90 0.66 16.34
C VAL A 146 -11.36 0.66 15.88
N TYR A 147 -11.88 1.84 15.51
CA TYR A 147 -13.26 2.01 15.04
C TYR A 147 -13.38 2.06 13.52
N LEU A 148 -12.27 1.88 12.79
CA LEU A 148 -12.30 1.74 11.34
C LEU A 148 -13.14 0.51 10.97
N LYS A 149 -14.27 0.75 10.29
CA LYS A 149 -15.22 -0.31 9.94
C LYS A 149 -14.69 -1.22 8.83
N THR A 150 -13.98 -0.64 7.87
CA THR A 150 -13.31 -1.36 6.77
C THR A 150 -11.94 -1.83 7.22
N ALA A 151 -11.36 -2.80 6.51
CA ALA A 151 -10.02 -3.30 6.87
C ALA A 151 -8.96 -2.26 6.53
N MET A 152 -9.21 -1.61 5.40
CA MET A 152 -8.34 -0.66 4.72
C MET A 152 -9.20 0.26 3.84
N VAL A 153 -8.74 1.49 3.67
CA VAL A 153 -9.24 2.47 2.69
C VAL A 153 -8.07 3.00 1.89
#